data_AF-A0A5C8P3V9-F1
#
_entry.id   AF-A0A5C8P3V9-F1
#
_cell.length_a   1.000
_cell.length_b   1.000
_cell.length_c   1.000
_cell.angle_alpha   90.00
_cell.angle_beta   90.00
_cell.angle_gamma   90.00
#
_symmetry.space_group_name_H-M   'P 1'
#
loop_
_entity.id
_entity.type
_entity.pdbx_description
1 polymer ?
#
loop_
_entity_poly.entity_id
_entity_poly.type
_entity_poly.pdbx_seq_one_letter_code
_entity_poly.pdbx_strand_id
1 'polypeptide(L)'
;MKKLVTILGIFIIILVSLILSDFHSKTKSTITYFPPDESIHFSNSNTSLHLQEKKGSVQWKVSSQTDEPLYLRQDISIVYVNGVLKAIHNNWLEQTDLITFQESFKKKNGIWKTITLHHGESHHTSESIKSIQEMSHDTLYIQGSTSFHTPSNPSQQAIKKTLEQQLEKDLQAHWDELIDHFEINRSEYEIIPFTQLYEYEEKPFPSLTNEQTRRIMGQLWEGLYKNYLLPIVTRNKPTDTYVPIILLNKNHNHLLVLYEANHEKKKLIQKISSS
;
A
#
# COMPACT_ATOMS: atom_id res chain seq x y z
N MET A 1 -55.81 17.89 -15.21
CA MET A 1 -54.81 18.87 -14.75
C MET A 1 -54.17 18.47 -13.41
N LYS A 2 -54.92 18.32 -12.30
CA LYS A 2 -54.35 17.94 -10.98
C LYS A 2 -53.48 16.67 -11.02
N LYS A 3 -53.93 15.59 -11.66
CA LYS A 3 -53.15 14.34 -11.81
C LYS A 3 -51.84 14.52 -12.58
N LEU A 4 -51.83 15.39 -13.60
CA LEU A 4 -50.63 15.66 -14.41
C LEU A 4 -49.59 16.44 -13.60
N VAL A 5 -50.05 17.40 -12.79
CA VAL A 5 -49.20 18.16 -11.86
C VAL A 5 -48.62 17.25 -10.77
N THR A 6 -49.41 16.31 -10.24
CA THR A 6 -48.90 15.33 -9.26
C THR A 6 -47.85 14.39 -9.86
N ILE A 7 -48.07 13.88 -11.07
CA ILE A 7 -47.11 13.01 -11.76
C ILE A 7 -45.81 13.78 -12.07
N LEU A 8 -45.91 15.03 -12.52
CA LEU A 8 -44.75 15.87 -12.80
C LEU A 8 -43.96 16.19 -11.52
N GLY A 9 -44.65 16.44 -10.40
CA GLY A 9 -44.01 16.65 -9.11
C GLY A 9 -43.24 15.43 -8.60
N ILE A 10 -43.82 14.23 -8.73
CA ILE A 10 -43.15 12.97 -8.36
C ILE A 10 -41.92 12.74 -9.25
N PHE A 11 -42.03 13.02 -10.55
CA PHE A 11 -40.91 12.86 -11.48
C PHE A 11 -39.75 13.80 -11.15
N ILE A 12 -40.03 15.06 -10.78
CA ILE A 12 -39.01 16.03 -10.35
C ILE A 12 -38.33 15.57 -9.05
N ILE A 13 -39.08 15.05 -8.08
CA ILE A 13 -38.51 14.54 -6.82
C ILE A 13 -37.59 13.34 -7.07
N ILE A 14 -37.98 12.41 -7.94
CA ILE A 14 -37.14 11.27 -8.32
C ILE A 14 -35.88 11.75 -9.03
N LEU A 15 -36.01 12.71 -9.96
CA LEU A 15 -34.88 13.25 -10.70
C LEU A 15 -33.88 13.98 -9.77
N VAL A 16 -34.38 14.79 -8.84
CA VAL A 16 -33.56 15.47 -7.83
C VAL A 16 -32.90 14.45 -6.90
N SER A 17 -33.62 13.40 -6.47
CA SER A 17 -33.04 12.33 -5.65
C SER A 17 -31.93 11.58 -6.38
N LEU A 18 -32.06 11.33 -7.69
CA LEU A 18 -31.03 10.68 -8.50
C LEU A 18 -29.79 11.58 -8.67
N ILE A 19 -29.99 12.87 -8.92
CA ILE A 19 -28.89 13.85 -9.03
C ILE A 19 -28.15 13.99 -7.68
N LEU A 20 -28.89 14.07 -6.56
CA LEU A 20 -28.30 14.17 -5.23
C LEU A 20 -27.59 12.87 -4.80
N SER A 21 -28.04 11.71 -5.26
CA SER A 21 -27.34 10.44 -4.99
C SER A 21 -26.00 10.33 -5.70
N ASP A 22 -25.87 10.88 -6.92
CA ASP A 22 -24.58 10.92 -7.64
C ASP A 22 -23.61 11.94 -7.03
N PHE A 23 -24.11 13.08 -6.51
CA PHE A 23 -23.27 14.04 -5.78
C PHE A 23 -22.73 13.52 -4.45
N HIS A 24 -23.34 12.46 -3.89
CA HIS A 24 -22.84 11.76 -2.70
C HIS A 24 -21.82 10.68 -3.01
N SER A 25 -21.38 10.53 -4.27
CA SER A 25 -20.19 9.74 -4.55
C SER A 25 -19.01 10.46 -3.89
N LYS A 26 -18.65 10.03 -2.68
CA LYS A 26 -17.45 10.49 -1.99
C LYS A 26 -16.29 10.33 -2.98
N THR A 27 -15.78 11.44 -3.52
CA THR A 27 -14.55 11.46 -4.29
C THR A 27 -13.53 10.74 -3.45
N LYS A 28 -13.01 9.61 -3.93
CA LYS A 28 -12.01 8.84 -3.19
C LYS A 28 -10.82 9.77 -2.96
N SER A 29 -10.54 10.08 -1.70
CA SER A 29 -9.37 10.88 -1.38
C SER A 29 -8.14 10.18 -1.94
N THR A 30 -7.26 10.99 -2.53
CA THR A 30 -6.03 10.52 -3.15
C THR A 30 -4.88 10.91 -2.25
N ILE A 31 -4.06 9.94 -1.87
CA ILE A 31 -2.83 10.22 -1.14
C ILE A 31 -2.04 11.24 -1.95
N THR A 32 -1.76 12.37 -1.31
CA THR A 32 -0.98 13.46 -1.87
C THR A 32 0.13 13.78 -0.89
N TYR A 33 1.37 13.86 -1.38
CA TYR A 33 2.47 14.25 -0.55
C TYR A 33 2.41 15.76 -0.25
N PHE A 34 2.34 16.10 1.03
CA PHE A 34 2.51 17.46 1.53
C PHE A 34 3.76 17.54 2.41
N PRO A 35 4.34 18.74 2.62
CA PRO A 35 5.42 18.92 3.59
C PRO A 35 5.07 18.30 4.95
N PRO A 36 6.05 17.70 5.65
CA PRO A 36 5.80 17.00 6.90
C PRO A 36 5.28 17.95 7.98
N ASP A 37 4.36 17.47 8.82
CA ASP A 37 3.98 18.16 10.04
C ASP A 37 4.77 17.67 11.25
N GLU A 38 5.71 18.48 11.71
CA GLU A 38 6.61 18.10 12.81
C GLU A 38 5.95 18.16 14.19
N SER A 39 4.75 18.73 14.32
CA SER A 39 4.04 18.82 15.60
C SER A 39 3.08 17.67 15.89
N ILE A 40 2.85 16.77 14.93
CA ILE A 40 1.89 15.67 15.05
C ILE A 40 2.61 14.37 14.76
N HIS A 41 2.33 13.34 15.57
CA HIS A 41 2.91 12.03 15.41
C HIS A 41 1.85 10.94 15.48
N PHE A 42 2.23 9.77 14.97
CA PHE A 42 1.53 8.53 15.29
C PHE A 42 1.96 8.08 16.68
N SER A 43 1.00 7.93 17.59
CA SER A 43 1.24 7.28 18.89
C SER A 43 1.35 5.76 18.74
N ASN A 44 0.77 5.21 17.67
CA ASN A 44 0.86 3.80 17.34
C ASN A 44 0.58 3.57 15.84
N SER A 45 1.37 2.70 15.21
CA SER A 45 1.18 2.25 13.83
C SER A 45 1.56 0.77 13.75
N ASN A 46 0.59 -0.10 13.49
CA ASN A 46 0.82 -1.54 13.51
C ASN A 46 0.01 -2.28 12.45
N THR A 47 0.67 -3.22 11.79
CA THR A 47 0.06 -4.22 10.92
C THR A 47 0.53 -5.58 11.34
N SER A 48 -0.36 -6.57 11.40
CA SER A 48 0.02 -7.94 11.76
C SER A 48 -0.75 -9.03 11.01
N LEU A 49 -0.09 -10.18 10.90
CA LEU A 49 -0.58 -11.41 10.31
C LEU A 49 -0.52 -12.53 11.34
N HIS A 50 -1.63 -13.19 11.62
CA HIS A 50 -1.66 -14.27 12.61
C HIS A 50 -2.40 -15.50 12.10
N LEU A 51 -1.78 -16.66 12.23
CA LEU A 51 -2.42 -17.93 11.89
C LEU A 51 -3.42 -18.34 12.99
N GLN A 52 -4.68 -18.45 12.60
CA GLN A 52 -5.77 -18.94 13.44
C GLN A 52 -5.97 -20.44 13.16
N GLU A 53 -5.12 -21.30 13.73
CA GLU A 53 -5.07 -22.73 13.39
C GLU A 53 -6.44 -23.43 13.50
N LYS A 54 -7.19 -23.17 14.58
CA LYS A 54 -8.54 -23.74 14.77
C LYS A 54 -9.53 -23.36 13.67
N LYS A 55 -9.35 -22.20 13.05
CA LYS A 55 -10.20 -21.67 11.97
C LYS A 55 -9.66 -21.99 10.58
N GLY A 56 -8.42 -22.49 10.48
CA GLY A 56 -7.75 -22.71 9.20
C GLY A 56 -7.59 -21.41 8.38
N SER A 57 -7.37 -20.28 9.06
CA SER A 57 -7.32 -18.95 8.44
C SER A 57 -6.15 -18.12 8.92
N VAL A 58 -5.66 -17.21 8.09
CA VAL A 58 -4.70 -16.16 8.47
C VAL A 58 -5.48 -14.88 8.69
N GLN A 59 -5.39 -14.32 9.89
CA GLN A 59 -5.96 -13.03 10.25
C GLN A 59 -4.96 -11.93 9.91
N TRP A 60 -5.43 -10.91 9.20
CA TRP A 60 -4.73 -9.67 8.90
C TRP A 60 -5.36 -8.55 9.70
N LYS A 61 -4.55 -7.78 10.43
CA LYS A 61 -4.96 -6.65 11.26
C LYS A 61 -4.15 -5.42 10.92
N VAL A 62 -4.81 -4.28 10.94
CA VAL A 62 -4.19 -2.95 10.80
C VAL A 62 -4.77 -2.06 11.89
N SER A 63 -3.91 -1.27 12.55
CA SER A 63 -4.32 -0.26 13.52
C SER A 63 -3.35 0.90 13.48
N SER A 64 -3.85 2.12 13.47
CA SER A 64 -3.03 3.32 13.61
C SER A 64 -3.73 4.39 14.44
N GLN A 65 -2.97 5.05 15.30
CA GLN A 65 -3.43 6.13 16.16
C GLN A 65 -2.50 7.34 16.09
N THR A 66 -3.06 8.54 16.01
CA THR A 66 -2.32 9.81 16.10
C THR A 66 -2.54 10.46 17.46
N ASP A 67 -1.68 11.39 17.85
CA ASP A 67 -1.79 12.10 19.14
C ASP A 67 -3.04 13.00 19.23
N GLU A 68 -3.56 13.41 18.07
CA GLU A 68 -4.79 14.19 17.94
C GLU A 68 -5.57 13.79 16.67
N PRO A 69 -6.89 14.08 16.60
CA PRO A 69 -7.67 13.85 15.39
C PRO A 69 -7.17 14.69 14.21
N LEU A 70 -7.04 14.06 13.05
CA LEU A 70 -6.60 14.72 11.82
C LEU A 70 -7.75 15.01 10.85
N TYR A 71 -7.55 15.97 9.95
CA TYR A 71 -8.55 16.33 8.96
C TYR A 71 -8.91 15.12 8.09
N LEU A 72 -7.89 14.45 7.56
CA LEU A 72 -7.98 13.21 6.82
C LEU A 72 -6.99 12.20 7.41
N ARG A 73 -7.44 10.95 7.57
CA ARG A 73 -6.62 9.79 7.86
C ARG A 73 -6.84 8.75 6.78
N GLN A 74 -5.77 8.08 6.35
CA GLN A 74 -5.84 7.01 5.37
C GLN A 74 -4.82 5.92 5.67
N ASP A 75 -5.31 4.69 5.88
CA ASP A 75 -4.48 3.50 5.98
C ASP A 75 -4.63 2.66 4.72
N ILE A 76 -3.50 2.42 4.06
CA ILE A 76 -3.43 1.56 2.88
C ILE A 76 -2.56 0.37 3.19
N SER A 77 -3.18 -0.79 3.30
CA SER A 77 -2.51 -2.03 3.65
C SER A 77 -2.62 -3.04 2.52
N ILE A 78 -1.54 -3.77 2.27
CA ILE A 78 -1.43 -4.69 1.14
C ILE A 78 -0.84 -6.01 1.61
N VAL A 79 -1.53 -7.12 1.31
CA VAL A 79 -1.05 -8.47 1.63
C VAL A 79 -0.63 -9.18 0.35
N TYR A 80 0.57 -9.77 0.38
CA TYR A 80 1.09 -10.69 -0.62
C TYR A 80 1.27 -12.09 -0.03
N VAL A 81 1.01 -13.11 -0.83
CA VAL A 81 1.29 -14.52 -0.48
C VAL A 81 2.16 -15.12 -1.57
N ASN A 82 3.36 -15.55 -1.19
CA ASN A 82 4.40 -16.02 -2.11
C ASN A 82 4.66 -15.02 -3.24
N GLY A 83 4.74 -13.74 -2.90
CA GLY A 83 5.03 -12.69 -3.87
C GLY A 83 3.86 -12.29 -4.77
N VAL A 84 2.68 -12.89 -4.61
CA VAL A 84 1.47 -12.55 -5.40
C VAL A 84 0.45 -11.81 -4.53
N LEU A 85 -0.13 -10.76 -5.08
CA LEU A 85 -1.11 -9.91 -4.42
C LEU A 85 -2.32 -10.73 -3.97
N LYS A 86 -2.59 -10.70 -2.68
CA LYS A 86 -3.73 -11.39 -2.07
C LYS A 86 -4.91 -10.45 -1.84
N ALA A 87 -4.64 -9.27 -1.28
CA ALA A 87 -5.65 -8.28 -0.94
C ALA A 87 -5.04 -6.89 -0.78
N ILE A 88 -5.85 -5.86 -1.02
CA ILE A 88 -5.57 -4.47 -0.70
C ILE A 88 -6.73 -3.97 0.16
N HIS A 89 -6.40 -3.32 1.27
CA HIS A 89 -7.32 -2.59 2.10
C HIS A 89 -6.98 -1.11 2.01
N ASN A 90 -7.99 -0.29 1.74
CA ASN A 90 -7.85 1.16 1.70
C ASN A 90 -9.01 1.75 2.51
N ASN A 91 -8.71 2.23 3.72
CA ASN A 91 -9.68 2.90 4.57
C ASN A 91 -9.23 4.34 4.78
N TRP A 92 -10.13 5.27 4.47
CA TRP A 92 -9.93 6.69 4.75
C TRP A 92 -11.11 7.20 5.56
N LEU A 93 -10.80 8.02 6.54
CA LEU A 93 -11.75 8.62 7.48
C LEU A 93 -11.35 10.08 7.70
N GLU A 94 -12.33 10.92 7.97
CA GLU A 94 -12.11 12.32 8.31
C GLU A 94 -12.31 12.52 9.81
N GLN A 95 -11.66 13.53 10.37
CA GLN A 95 -11.86 13.98 11.76
C GLN A 95 -11.70 12.84 12.78
N THR A 96 -10.66 12.02 12.61
CA THR A 96 -10.39 10.90 13.51
C THR A 96 -8.91 10.80 13.84
N ASP A 97 -8.63 10.26 15.00
CA ASP A 97 -7.30 9.88 15.47
C ASP A 97 -7.05 8.38 15.34
N LEU A 98 -8.05 7.55 15.02
CA LEU A 98 -7.94 6.09 15.05
C LEU A 98 -8.49 5.44 13.78
N ILE A 99 -7.67 4.58 13.16
CA ILE A 99 -8.12 3.62 12.14
C ILE A 99 -7.84 2.21 12.64
N THR A 100 -8.82 1.32 12.49
CA THR A 100 -8.65 -0.12 12.71
C THR A 100 -9.28 -0.92 11.58
N PHE A 101 -8.68 -2.06 11.26
CA PHE A 101 -9.20 -2.99 10.28
C PHE A 101 -8.78 -4.42 10.60
N GLN A 102 -9.64 -5.37 10.24
CA GLN A 102 -9.37 -6.78 10.37
C GLN A 102 -10.09 -7.59 9.28
N GLU A 103 -9.37 -8.50 8.65
CA GLU A 103 -9.91 -9.50 7.73
C GLU A 103 -9.25 -10.87 7.96
N SER A 104 -9.90 -11.95 7.54
CA SER A 104 -9.33 -13.30 7.61
C SER A 104 -9.38 -13.98 6.25
N PHE A 105 -8.27 -14.57 5.84
CA PHE A 105 -8.16 -15.33 4.61
C PHE A 105 -7.99 -16.82 4.89
N LYS A 106 -8.42 -17.68 3.97
CA LYS A 106 -8.11 -19.11 4.04
C LYS A 106 -6.58 -19.32 4.09
N LYS A 107 -6.14 -20.18 5.00
CA LYS A 107 -4.72 -20.55 5.17
C LYS A 107 -4.13 -21.08 3.86
N LYS A 108 -2.91 -20.64 3.55
CA LYS A 108 -2.05 -21.15 2.48
C LYS A 108 -0.61 -21.24 3.01
N ASN A 109 0.07 -22.35 2.73
CA ASN A 109 1.49 -22.49 3.06
C ASN A 109 2.32 -21.50 2.23
N GLY A 110 3.46 -21.09 2.80
CA GLY A 110 4.40 -20.17 2.18
C GLY A 110 4.67 -18.95 3.03
N ILE A 111 5.02 -17.85 2.37
CA ILE A 111 5.36 -16.57 3.00
C ILE A 111 4.23 -15.59 2.75
N TRP A 112 3.66 -15.08 3.84
CA TRP A 112 2.74 -13.96 3.82
C TRP A 112 3.52 -12.71 4.20
N LYS A 113 3.48 -11.69 3.35
CA LYS A 113 4.08 -10.38 3.62
C LYS A 113 2.99 -9.33 3.56
N THR A 114 3.00 -8.41 4.50
CA THR A 114 2.11 -7.25 4.48
C THR A 114 2.91 -5.98 4.72
N ILE A 115 2.52 -4.92 4.04
CA ILE A 115 3.05 -3.57 4.21
C ILE A 115 1.87 -2.60 4.21
N THR A 116 1.93 -1.63 5.11
CA THR A 116 0.92 -0.60 5.27
C THR A 116 1.56 0.76 5.27
N LEU A 117 0.98 1.68 4.51
CA LEU A 117 1.21 3.11 4.71
C LEU A 117 0.09 3.66 5.58
N HIS A 118 0.47 4.28 6.69
CA HIS A 118 -0.38 5.12 7.51
C HIS A 118 -0.16 6.56 7.09
N HIS A 119 -1.23 7.26 6.74
CA HIS A 119 -1.16 8.62 6.25
C HIS A 119 -2.16 9.50 6.98
N GLY A 120 -1.77 10.73 7.23
CA GLY A 120 -2.64 11.76 7.81
C GLY A 120 -2.38 13.12 7.18
N GLU A 121 -3.44 13.90 7.00
CA GLU A 121 -3.38 15.29 6.55
C GLU A 121 -3.86 16.21 7.66
N SER A 122 -3.06 17.22 7.98
CA SER A 122 -3.41 18.28 8.93
C SER A 122 -3.68 19.58 8.18
N HIS A 123 -4.83 20.18 8.49
CA HIS A 123 -5.32 21.40 7.84
C HIS A 123 -5.34 22.53 8.88
N HIS A 124 -4.17 23.08 9.21
CA HIS A 124 -4.05 24.17 10.19
C HIS A 124 -4.69 25.48 9.69
N THR A 125 -4.53 25.76 8.39
CA THR A 125 -5.17 26.87 7.67
C THR A 125 -5.47 26.43 6.24
N SER A 126 -6.35 27.14 5.52
CA SER A 126 -6.70 26.82 4.13
C SER A 126 -5.51 26.84 3.16
N GLU A 127 -4.37 27.41 3.54
CA GLU A 127 -3.18 27.58 2.68
C GLU A 127 -2.00 26.69 3.09
N SER A 128 -2.11 25.92 4.18
CA SER A 128 -0.99 25.11 4.70
C SER A 128 -1.45 23.69 5.04
N ILE A 129 -1.72 22.89 4.01
CA ILE A 129 -1.90 21.44 4.19
C ILE A 129 -0.53 20.83 4.44
N LYS A 130 -0.42 20.07 5.52
CA LYS A 130 0.76 19.26 5.83
C LYS A 130 0.35 17.81 5.96
N SER A 131 1.33 16.91 5.91
CA SER A 131 1.07 15.49 6.06
C SER A 131 2.00 14.83 7.06
N ILE A 132 1.54 13.72 7.62
CA ILE A 132 2.36 12.78 8.35
C ILE A 132 2.21 11.41 7.70
N GLN A 133 3.26 10.61 7.78
CA GLN A 133 3.25 9.26 7.24
C GLN A 133 4.16 8.35 8.05
N GLU A 134 3.78 7.08 8.14
CA GLU A 134 4.57 6.03 8.79
C GLU A 134 4.23 4.69 8.13
N MET A 135 5.17 3.75 8.08
CA MET A 135 4.94 2.41 7.56
C MET A 135 4.95 1.38 8.68
N SER A 136 4.08 0.39 8.55
CA SER A 136 4.17 -0.84 9.35
C SER A 136 4.11 -2.05 8.44
N HIS A 137 4.66 -3.16 8.92
CA HIS A 137 4.83 -4.36 8.10
C HIS A 137 4.77 -5.60 8.99
N ASP A 138 4.54 -6.75 8.36
CA ASP A 138 4.70 -8.04 9.01
C ASP A 138 5.03 -9.13 7.99
N THR A 139 5.75 -10.16 8.44
CA THR A 139 6.03 -11.36 7.67
C THR A 139 5.67 -12.59 8.49
N LEU A 140 4.83 -13.45 7.93
CA LEU A 140 4.40 -14.71 8.54
C LEU A 140 4.77 -15.88 7.63
N TYR A 141 5.59 -16.80 8.15
CA TYR A 141 5.93 -18.07 7.51
C TYR A 141 4.92 -19.14 7.93
N ILE A 142 4.43 -19.95 6.99
CA ILE A 142 3.48 -21.04 7.24
C ILE A 142 3.91 -22.30 6.49
N GLN A 143 4.13 -23.40 7.23
CA GLN A 143 4.38 -24.73 6.65
C GLN A 143 3.64 -25.79 7.47
N GLY A 144 2.58 -26.37 6.90
CA GLY A 144 1.76 -27.33 7.62
C GLY A 144 1.10 -26.66 8.83
N SER A 145 1.28 -27.22 10.03
CA SER A 145 0.81 -26.64 11.31
C SER A 145 1.82 -25.70 11.98
N THR A 146 2.96 -25.44 11.33
CA THR A 146 3.99 -24.55 11.87
C THR A 146 3.83 -23.16 11.28
N SER A 147 3.75 -22.15 12.14
CA SER A 147 3.86 -20.74 11.72
C SER A 147 4.73 -19.93 12.66
N PHE A 148 5.46 -18.96 12.12
CA PHE A 148 6.35 -18.10 12.89
C PHE A 148 6.63 -16.80 12.11
N HIS A 149 7.00 -15.74 12.84
CA HIS A 149 7.48 -14.49 12.26
C HIS A 149 9.01 -14.49 12.18
N THR A 150 9.65 -14.84 13.29
CA THR A 150 11.11 -15.02 13.40
C THR A 150 11.41 -16.47 13.79
N PRO A 151 12.34 -17.15 13.10
CA PRO A 151 12.66 -18.53 13.41
C PRO A 151 13.32 -18.64 14.80
N SER A 152 12.78 -19.49 15.66
CA SER A 152 13.28 -19.73 17.02
C SER A 152 14.13 -21.00 17.15
N ASN A 153 14.22 -21.82 16.10
CA ASN A 153 14.93 -23.09 16.11
C ASN A 153 15.45 -23.49 14.70
N PRO A 154 16.37 -24.46 14.60
CA PRO A 154 16.95 -24.87 13.31
C PRO A 154 15.94 -25.36 12.27
N SER A 155 14.85 -26.01 12.69
CA SER A 155 13.79 -26.45 11.79
C SER A 155 13.08 -25.26 11.14
N GLN A 156 12.75 -24.23 11.93
CA GLN A 156 12.15 -22.99 11.41
C GLN A 156 13.13 -22.21 10.52
N GLN A 157 14.42 -22.22 10.82
CA GLN A 157 15.44 -21.62 9.95
C GLN A 157 15.50 -22.31 8.57
N ALA A 158 15.45 -23.65 8.55
CA ALA A 158 15.41 -24.43 7.31
C ALA A 158 14.13 -24.15 6.49
N ILE A 159 12.98 -24.04 7.16
CA ILE A 159 11.70 -23.65 6.52
C ILE A 159 11.82 -22.24 5.92
N LYS A 160 12.27 -21.25 6.70
CA LYS A 160 12.47 -19.88 6.23
C LYS A 160 13.35 -19.85 4.98
N LYS A 161 14.53 -20.46 5.06
CA LYS A 161 15.49 -20.51 3.94
C LYS A 161 14.87 -21.12 2.68
N THR A 162 14.17 -22.24 2.82
CA THR A 162 13.55 -22.93 1.67
C THR A 162 12.46 -22.07 1.02
N LEU A 163 11.59 -21.48 1.83
CA LEU A 163 10.51 -20.63 1.34
C LEU A 163 11.04 -19.33 0.71
N GLU A 164 12.06 -18.71 1.30
CA GLU A 164 12.66 -17.49 0.77
C GLU A 164 13.41 -17.73 -0.54
N GLN A 165 14.18 -18.83 -0.64
CA GLN A 165 14.85 -19.20 -1.89
C GLN A 165 13.86 -19.42 -3.04
N GLN A 166 12.72 -20.06 -2.74
CA GLN A 166 11.66 -20.24 -3.73
C GLN A 166 11.02 -18.90 -4.12
N LEU A 167 10.69 -18.07 -3.13
CA LEU A 167 10.12 -16.74 -3.35
C LEU A 167 11.04 -15.85 -4.19
N GLU A 168 12.33 -15.83 -3.86
CA GLU A 168 13.35 -15.05 -4.57
C GLU A 168 13.46 -15.50 -6.03
N LYS A 169 13.51 -16.82 -6.27
CA LYS A 169 13.52 -17.36 -7.63
C LYS A 169 12.29 -16.94 -8.43
N ASP A 170 11.10 -17.04 -7.84
CA ASP A 170 9.84 -16.73 -8.52
C ASP A 170 9.72 -15.22 -8.83
N LEU A 171 10.06 -14.37 -7.86
CA LEU A 171 10.05 -12.91 -8.05
C LEU A 171 11.13 -12.46 -9.02
N GLN A 172 12.33 -13.02 -8.94
CA GLN A 172 13.43 -12.66 -9.84
C GLN A 172 13.09 -12.99 -11.29
N ALA A 173 12.50 -14.16 -11.57
CA ALA A 173 12.08 -14.51 -12.92
C ALA A 173 11.08 -13.48 -13.48
N HIS A 174 10.11 -13.05 -12.67
CA HIS A 174 9.14 -12.02 -13.07
C HIS A 174 9.78 -10.64 -13.26
N TRP A 175 10.67 -10.24 -12.35
CA TRP A 175 11.34 -8.95 -12.44
C TRP A 175 12.31 -8.87 -13.60
N ASP A 176 13.05 -9.95 -13.89
CA ASP A 176 13.93 -10.03 -15.06
C ASP A 176 13.10 -9.87 -16.35
N GLU A 177 11.89 -10.47 -16.43
CA GLU A 177 10.97 -10.25 -17.56
C GLU A 177 10.54 -8.77 -17.72
N LEU A 178 10.25 -8.07 -16.62
CA LEU A 178 9.91 -6.65 -16.65
C LEU A 178 11.10 -5.78 -17.06
N ILE A 179 12.28 -6.06 -16.51
CA ILE A 179 13.53 -5.35 -16.80
C ILE A 179 13.88 -5.49 -18.28
N ASP A 180 13.82 -6.71 -18.81
CA ASP A 180 14.09 -7.01 -20.21
C ASP A 180 13.07 -6.33 -21.13
N HIS A 181 11.77 -6.41 -20.80
CA HIS A 181 10.71 -5.77 -21.58
C HIS A 181 10.88 -4.25 -21.72
N PHE A 182 11.40 -3.59 -20.68
CA PHE A 182 11.64 -2.15 -20.70
C PHE A 182 13.08 -1.77 -21.07
N GLU A 183 13.90 -2.73 -21.49
CA GLU A 183 15.30 -2.56 -21.91
C GLU A 183 16.15 -1.86 -20.84
N ILE A 184 15.96 -2.23 -19.57
CA ILE A 184 16.64 -1.59 -18.44
C ILE A 184 17.97 -2.28 -18.15
N ASN A 185 19.06 -1.50 -18.11
CA ASN A 185 20.35 -2.00 -17.65
C ASN A 185 20.35 -2.24 -16.13
N ARG A 186 20.03 -3.46 -15.69
CA ARG A 186 19.96 -3.86 -14.26
C ARG A 186 21.19 -3.44 -13.45
N SER A 187 22.37 -3.44 -14.04
CA SER A 187 23.62 -3.13 -13.33
C SER A 187 23.69 -1.69 -12.81
N GLU A 188 22.88 -0.78 -13.36
CA GLU A 188 22.81 0.63 -12.98
C GLU A 188 21.88 0.91 -11.79
N TYR A 189 21.19 -0.11 -11.28
CA TYR A 189 20.15 0.06 -10.27
C TYR A 189 20.40 -0.78 -9.02
N GLU A 190 19.95 -0.27 -7.88
CA GLU A 190 19.64 -1.06 -6.70
C GLU A 190 18.20 -1.55 -6.80
N ILE A 191 18.00 -2.85 -6.52
CA ILE A 191 16.71 -3.51 -6.62
C ILE A 191 16.08 -3.55 -5.23
N ILE A 192 14.89 -2.97 -5.14
CA ILE A 192 14.14 -2.85 -3.89
C ILE A 192 12.75 -3.41 -4.12
N PRO A 193 12.41 -4.58 -3.55
CA PRO A 193 11.05 -5.10 -3.57
C PRO A 193 10.11 -4.14 -2.84
N PHE A 194 8.91 -3.92 -3.38
CA PHE A 194 7.93 -3.03 -2.75
C PHE A 194 7.61 -3.39 -1.29
N THR A 195 7.61 -4.68 -0.95
CA THR A 195 7.39 -5.15 0.43
C THR A 195 8.53 -4.80 1.41
N GLN A 196 9.64 -4.24 0.94
CA GLN A 196 10.79 -3.83 1.76
C GLN A 196 10.94 -2.31 1.86
N LEU A 197 10.01 -1.51 1.32
CA LEU A 197 10.08 -0.05 1.42
C LEU A 197 10.12 0.46 2.86
N TYR A 198 9.53 -0.26 3.81
CA TYR A 198 9.54 0.08 5.23
C TYR A 198 10.97 0.17 5.81
N GLU A 199 11.93 -0.58 5.24
CA GLU A 199 13.32 -0.57 5.71
C GLU A 199 13.96 0.83 5.53
N TYR A 200 13.40 1.64 4.62
CA TYR A 200 13.91 2.97 4.31
C TYR A 200 13.31 4.11 5.16
N GLU A 201 12.51 3.79 6.18
CA GLU A 201 12.13 4.78 7.21
C GLU A 201 13.24 5.02 8.21
N GLU A 202 13.93 3.94 8.61
CA GLU A 202 15.05 4.00 9.56
C GLU A 202 16.40 4.23 8.84
N LYS A 203 16.51 3.79 7.59
CA LYS A 203 17.72 3.88 6.79
C LYS A 203 17.47 4.73 5.54
N PRO A 204 18.17 5.85 5.33
CA PRO A 204 17.98 6.62 4.11
C PRO A 204 18.35 5.78 2.89
N PHE A 205 17.77 6.11 1.73
CA PHE A 205 18.29 5.61 0.46
C PHE A 205 19.77 5.96 0.36
N PRO A 206 20.60 5.11 -0.28
CA PRO A 206 22.01 5.39 -0.45
C PRO A 206 22.26 6.82 -0.96
N SER A 207 23.23 7.49 -0.36
CA SER A 207 23.64 8.86 -0.72
C SER A 207 22.59 9.96 -0.53
N LEU A 208 21.42 9.67 0.05
CA LEU A 208 20.38 10.65 0.35
C LEU A 208 20.32 10.93 1.86
N THR A 209 19.81 12.10 2.22
CA THR A 209 19.47 12.41 3.62
C THR A 209 18.16 11.73 4.02
N ASN A 210 17.89 11.65 5.33
CA ASN A 210 16.60 11.17 5.83
C ASN A 210 15.43 12.02 5.31
N GLU A 211 15.62 13.34 5.23
CA GLU A 211 14.60 14.26 4.71
C GLU A 211 14.32 14.00 3.22
N GLN A 212 15.38 13.87 2.40
CA GLN A 212 15.24 13.54 0.98
C GLN A 212 14.57 12.19 0.78
N THR A 213 14.96 11.19 1.57
CA THR A 213 14.36 9.84 1.53
C THR A 213 12.87 9.90 1.87
N ARG A 214 12.48 10.59 2.95
CA ARG A 214 11.07 10.76 3.33
C ARG A 214 10.25 11.43 2.24
N ARG A 215 10.77 12.49 1.62
CA ARG A 215 10.12 13.18 0.51
C ARG A 215 9.91 12.26 -0.69
N ILE A 216 10.97 11.55 -1.10
CA ILE A 216 10.91 10.61 -2.22
C ILE A 216 9.93 9.48 -1.91
N MET A 217 9.92 8.97 -0.68
CA MET A 217 9.03 7.90 -0.24
C MET A 217 7.56 8.33 -0.28
N GLY A 218 7.24 9.55 0.18
CA GLY A 218 5.89 10.08 0.11
C GLY A 218 5.39 10.23 -1.33
N GLN A 219 6.22 10.80 -2.21
CA GLN A 219 5.93 10.89 -3.65
C GLN A 219 5.81 9.52 -4.33
N LEU A 220 6.63 8.56 -3.93
CA LEU A 220 6.59 7.18 -4.43
C LEU A 220 5.26 6.52 -4.05
N TRP A 221 4.82 6.66 -2.80
CA TRP A 221 3.54 6.14 -2.33
C TRP A 221 2.36 6.82 -3.01
N GLU A 222 2.39 8.13 -3.21
CA GLU A 222 1.39 8.84 -4.02
C GLU A 222 1.32 8.26 -5.45
N GLY A 223 2.48 8.07 -6.09
CA GLY A 223 2.58 7.49 -7.43
C GLY A 223 2.04 6.06 -7.50
N LEU A 224 2.42 5.21 -6.54
CA LEU A 224 1.95 3.83 -6.40
C LEU A 224 0.45 3.78 -6.12
N TYR A 225 -0.06 4.64 -5.25
CA TYR A 225 -1.49 4.72 -4.98
C TYR A 225 -2.28 5.02 -6.24
N LYS A 226 -1.93 6.11 -6.94
CA LYS A 226 -2.63 6.58 -8.14
C LYS A 226 -2.59 5.55 -9.27
N ASN A 227 -1.44 4.95 -9.53
CA ASN A 227 -1.20 4.18 -10.75
C ASN A 227 -1.28 2.67 -10.58
N TYR A 228 -0.99 2.14 -9.39
CA TYR A 228 -0.97 0.71 -9.11
C TYR A 228 -2.16 0.28 -8.24
N LEU A 229 -2.36 0.91 -7.08
CA LEU A 229 -3.34 0.44 -6.09
C LEU A 229 -4.78 0.83 -6.43
N LEU A 230 -5.04 2.10 -6.74
CA LEU A 230 -6.38 2.61 -7.03
C LEU A 230 -7.05 1.88 -8.21
N PRO A 231 -6.37 1.58 -9.33
CA PRO A 231 -6.95 0.80 -10.42
C PRO A 231 -7.30 -0.64 -10.04
N ILE A 232 -6.62 -1.25 -9.06
CA ILE A 232 -6.94 -2.60 -8.56
C ILE A 232 -8.16 -2.55 -7.64
N VAL A 233 -8.16 -1.61 -6.69
CA VAL A 233 -9.25 -1.41 -5.72
C VAL A 233 -10.56 -1.03 -6.41
N THR A 234 -10.52 -0.23 -7.47
CA THR A 234 -11.74 0.21 -8.20
C THR A 234 -12.39 -0.88 -9.04
N ARG A 235 -11.61 -1.86 -9.53
CA ARG A 235 -12.13 -2.95 -10.37
C ARG A 235 -12.64 -4.15 -9.58
N ASN A 236 -12.46 -4.18 -8.25
CA ASN A 236 -12.84 -5.30 -7.36
C ASN A 236 -12.35 -6.68 -7.83
N LYS A 237 -11.24 -6.73 -8.57
CA LYS A 237 -10.63 -7.97 -9.06
C LYS A 237 -9.12 -7.90 -8.82
N PRO A 238 -8.60 -8.55 -7.78
CA PRO A 238 -7.18 -8.84 -7.71
C PRO A 238 -6.87 -9.74 -8.90
N THR A 239 -6.09 -9.23 -9.85
CA THR A 239 -5.42 -10.08 -10.83
C THR A 239 -4.17 -10.66 -10.16
N ASP A 240 -3.70 -11.83 -10.61
CA ASP A 240 -2.47 -12.47 -10.10
C ASP A 240 -1.26 -11.56 -10.39
N THR A 241 -1.10 -10.55 -9.53
CA THR A 241 -0.13 -9.47 -9.69
C THR A 241 1.01 -9.72 -8.73
N TYR A 242 2.22 -9.79 -9.24
CA TYR A 242 3.40 -9.96 -8.41
C TYR A 242 3.78 -8.66 -7.69
N VAL A 243 4.58 -8.79 -6.63
CA VAL A 243 5.17 -7.65 -5.91
C VAL A 243 5.90 -6.73 -6.90
N PRO A 244 5.55 -5.42 -6.96
CA PRO A 244 6.29 -4.45 -7.75
C PRO A 244 7.77 -4.37 -7.34
N ILE A 245 8.62 -4.07 -8.31
CA ILE A 245 10.04 -3.82 -8.10
C ILE A 245 10.33 -2.33 -8.26
N ILE A 246 11.03 -1.77 -7.29
CA ILE A 246 11.59 -0.42 -7.34
C ILE A 246 13.06 -0.54 -7.76
N LEU A 247 13.46 0.24 -8.75
CA LEU A 247 14.82 0.32 -9.24
C LEU A 247 15.35 1.72 -8.94
N LEU A 248 16.17 1.84 -7.91
CA LEU A 248 16.82 3.10 -7.55
C LEU A 248 18.09 3.25 -8.37
N ASN A 249 18.21 4.29 -9.19
CA ASN A 249 19.40 4.50 -10.00
C ASN A 249 20.61 4.79 -9.09
N LYS A 250 21.75 4.13 -9.34
CA LYS A 250 22.98 4.30 -8.54
C LYS A 250 23.62 5.68 -8.66
N ASN A 251 23.22 6.50 -9.64
CA ASN A 251 23.60 7.91 -9.75
C ASN A 251 22.57 8.84 -9.08
N HIS A 252 21.53 8.29 -8.44
CA HIS A 252 20.55 9.00 -7.61
C HIS A 252 19.76 10.12 -8.32
N ASN A 253 19.58 10.02 -9.63
CA ASN A 253 18.87 11.00 -10.44
C ASN A 253 17.38 10.64 -10.66
N HIS A 254 17.03 9.35 -10.57
CA HIS A 254 15.66 8.86 -10.68
C HIS A 254 15.50 7.50 -9.99
N LEU A 255 14.24 7.14 -9.77
CA LEU A 255 13.81 5.77 -9.50
C LEU A 255 12.79 5.33 -10.56
N LEU A 256 12.76 4.04 -10.82
CA LEU A 256 11.74 3.38 -11.63
C LEU A 256 10.90 2.47 -10.74
N VAL A 257 9.63 2.32 -11.09
CA VAL A 257 8.77 1.27 -10.51
C VAL A 257 8.25 0.43 -11.65
N LEU A 258 8.52 -0.87 -11.62
CA LEU A 258 8.01 -1.83 -12.59
C LEU A 258 6.99 -2.75 -11.91
N TYR A 259 5.88 -2.97 -12.60
CA TYR A 259 4.84 -3.90 -12.16
C TYR A 259 4.02 -4.36 -13.35
N GLU A 260 3.30 -5.45 -13.16
CA GLU A 260 2.26 -5.88 -14.08
C GLU A 260 0.90 -5.56 -13.46
N ALA A 261 -0.06 -5.08 -14.26
CA ALA A 261 -1.43 -4.91 -13.81
C ALA A 261 -2.40 -5.17 -14.96
N ASN A 262 -3.30 -6.14 -14.80
CA ASN A 262 -4.22 -6.59 -15.85
C ASN A 262 -3.50 -7.08 -17.11
N HIS A 263 -2.43 -7.86 -16.95
CA HIS A 263 -1.62 -8.38 -18.05
C HIS A 263 -0.87 -7.33 -18.87
N GLU A 264 -0.84 -6.08 -18.39
CA GLU A 264 -0.02 -5.02 -18.95
C GLU A 264 1.19 -4.76 -18.06
N LYS A 265 2.38 -4.84 -18.65
CA LYS A 265 3.62 -4.40 -17.99
C LYS A 265 3.64 -2.88 -17.97
N LYS A 266 3.92 -2.30 -16.80
CA LYS A 266 3.91 -0.86 -16.57
C LYS A 266 5.21 -0.41 -15.91
N LYS A 267 5.60 0.82 -16.27
CA LYS A 267 6.77 1.51 -15.74
C LYS A 267 6.37 2.90 -15.29
N LEU A 268 6.71 3.25 -14.05
CA LEU A 268 6.68 4.62 -13.54
C LEU A 268 8.10 5.14 -13.39
N ILE A 269 8.25 6.44 -13.55
CA ILE A 269 9.53 7.14 -13.40
C ILE A 269 9.30 8.30 -12.45
N GLN A 270 10.11 8.38 -11.39
CA GLN A 270 10.16 9.53 -10.50
C GLN A 270 11.57 10.10 -10.53
N LYS A 271 11.68 11.39 -10.87
CA LYS A 271 12.95 12.10 -10.84
C LYS A 271 13.30 12.46 -9.39
N ILE A 272 14.56 12.27 -9.03
CA ILE A 272 15.09 12.67 -7.74
C ILE A 272 15.74 14.03 -7.95
N SER A 273 15.03 15.10 -7.61
CA SER A 273 15.55 16.46 -7.71
C SER A 273 16.49 16.74 -6.54
N SER A 274 17.74 17.10 -6.83
CA SER A 274 18.62 17.78 -5.88
C SER A 274 18.18 19.24 -5.76
N SER A 275 17.27 19.50 -4.83
CA SER A 275 16.90 20.85 -4.38
C SER A 275 17.33 21.00 -2.94
#